data_AF-A0A1S4BWV7-F1
#
_entry.id   AF-A0A1S4BWV7-F1
#
_cell.length_a   1.000
_cell.length_b   1.000
_cell.length_c   1.000
_cell.angle_alpha   90.00
_cell.angle_beta   90.00
_cell.angle_gamma   90.00
#
_symmetry.space_group_name_H-M   'P 1'
#
loop_
_entity.id
_entity.type
_entity.pdbx_description
1 polymer ?
#
loop_
_entity_poly.entity_id
_entity_poly.type
_entity_poly.pdbx_seq_one_letter_code
_entity_poly.pdbx_strand_id
1 'polypeptide(L)'
;MKEIRDGSQANRMSKSASSDSNPLVLDVDDFKGNYSFDDLFGNLVTELLPSYLEKEADSSESHGNIVGIDALSNGNLRSNAGKSAQGLSSPLFPEVDALLSLFKNSSTQLVDLKRQVDGKLNNLKKEVAVQDLKHRKTLAELEKGVDGLFGSFARLDSRISSVGHTAAKIGDHLQSADTQRESASQTIELIKYLMEFNRSPGDLTALSPLFTDDNRVAEAASIAQKLRSFADEDVGRQKTTVSSAVGNATSSKGLEVAISNLQEYCNELENRLLARFDAATQKRDLTRMGEYAKILSQFNRGTSAMQHYVGLRPMFDIEVMNADAKLVLGDEGAQPSPSNVAKGLSSMFKEITDTVRKEATTIAAVFPSPKDVMSILVQRVLEDRVPKLLEKLLQKPSLVNPPSMEEGGLVLYLRLLAVAYEKTQEFSKDLRSVGCGDLDVEGLTESLFLPHKDIYVECEQASLKQLYKAKMDELRSESQLSSESSGTIGRSKGASMALSNPEISVAVVTEFVRWNEEATSRCSLFSLQPATLAASVKVVFTCLLDQVSSSSLFTFRVCSC
;
A
#
# COMPACT_ATOMS: atom_id res chain seq x y z
N MET A 1 -2.91 39.80 -39.85
CA MET A 1 -2.49 41.21 -40.03
C MET A 1 -3.18 41.73 -41.28
N LYS A 2 -3.95 42.82 -41.17
CA LYS A 2 -4.77 43.45 -42.24
C LYS A 2 -5.74 42.53 -43.01
N GLU A 3 -7.03 42.69 -42.71
CA GLU A 3 -8.05 42.72 -43.77
C GLU A 3 -7.76 43.90 -44.72
N ILE A 4 -8.23 43.82 -45.96
CA ILE A 4 -8.54 45.01 -46.77
C ILE A 4 -9.95 44.85 -47.31
N ARG A 5 -10.82 45.78 -46.89
CA ARG A 5 -12.18 45.99 -47.38
C ARG A 5 -12.13 47.18 -48.32
N ASP A 6 -12.67 47.05 -49.51
CA ASP A 6 -13.09 48.20 -50.31
C ASP A 6 -14.35 47.85 -51.12
N GLY A 7 -15.12 48.88 -51.44
CA GLY A 7 -16.36 48.80 -52.20
C GLY A 7 -16.87 50.21 -52.45
N SER A 8 -17.08 50.54 -53.72
CA SER A 8 -17.60 51.84 -54.15
C SER A 8 -18.64 51.66 -55.24
N GLN A 9 -19.78 52.34 -55.08
CA GLN A 9 -20.87 52.34 -56.03
C GLN A 9 -20.57 53.26 -57.22
N ALA A 10 -21.12 52.94 -58.39
CA ALA A 10 -21.33 53.89 -59.47
C ALA A 10 -22.81 53.83 -59.89
N ASN A 11 -23.61 54.77 -59.38
CA ASN A 11 -25.02 54.93 -59.76
C ASN A 11 -25.14 56.13 -60.71
N ARG A 12 -25.82 55.95 -61.85
CA ARG A 12 -26.23 57.06 -62.73
C ARG A 12 -27.56 56.76 -63.42
N MET A 13 -28.63 57.33 -62.86
CA MET A 13 -29.92 57.44 -63.53
C MET A 13 -29.89 58.54 -64.59
N SER A 14 -30.68 58.40 -65.66
CA SER A 14 -31.46 59.50 -66.27
C SER A 14 -32.55 58.95 -67.19
N LYS A 15 -33.70 59.62 -67.21
CA LYS A 15 -34.87 59.23 -68.00
C LYS A 15 -34.86 59.92 -69.37
N SER A 16 -35.53 59.31 -70.34
CA SER A 16 -36.50 60.02 -71.17
C SER A 16 -37.67 59.07 -71.49
N ALA A 17 -38.82 59.64 -71.85
CA ALA A 17 -39.96 58.91 -72.35
C ALA A 17 -40.49 59.63 -73.59
N SER A 18 -40.75 58.87 -74.65
CA SER A 18 -41.36 59.35 -75.89
C SER A 18 -42.10 58.18 -76.52
N SER A 19 -43.39 58.35 -76.76
CA SER A 19 -44.26 57.35 -77.39
C SER A 19 -44.11 57.38 -78.91
N ASP A 20 -43.21 56.54 -79.43
CA ASP A 20 -43.11 56.16 -80.84
C ASP A 20 -42.90 54.64 -80.92
N SER A 21 -43.38 54.00 -81.99
CA SER A 21 -43.50 52.53 -82.08
C SER A 21 -42.14 51.82 -82.07
N ASN A 22 -41.81 51.14 -80.98
CA ASN A 22 -40.54 50.44 -80.80
C ASN A 22 -40.43 49.16 -81.65
N PRO A 23 -39.30 48.90 -82.31
CA PRO A 23 -38.88 47.54 -82.62
C PRO A 23 -38.41 46.84 -81.34
N LEU A 24 -38.84 45.59 -81.11
CA LEU A 24 -38.39 44.79 -79.97
C LEU A 24 -36.85 44.71 -79.93
N VAL A 25 -36.25 44.75 -78.73
CA VAL A 25 -34.83 44.47 -78.49
C VAL A 25 -34.71 43.45 -77.36
N LEU A 26 -34.06 42.31 -77.62
CA LEU A 26 -33.85 41.19 -76.70
C LEU A 26 -32.39 41.18 -76.19
N ASP A 27 -32.19 41.14 -74.88
CA ASP A 27 -30.87 41.01 -74.25
C ASP A 27 -30.62 39.57 -73.74
N VAL A 28 -29.36 39.23 -73.46
CA VAL A 28 -28.93 37.92 -72.91
C VAL A 28 -29.50 37.72 -71.51
N ASP A 29 -29.74 38.82 -70.81
CA ASP A 29 -30.16 38.84 -69.42
C ASP A 29 -31.66 38.51 -69.25
N ASP A 30 -32.49 38.75 -70.28
CA ASP A 30 -33.91 38.37 -70.31
C ASP A 30 -34.12 36.85 -70.27
N PHE A 31 -33.13 36.07 -70.75
CA PHE A 31 -33.17 34.61 -70.81
C PHE A 31 -32.52 33.94 -69.58
N LYS A 32 -32.23 34.69 -68.51
CA LYS A 32 -31.65 34.14 -67.27
C LYS A 32 -32.72 33.70 -66.28
N GLY A 33 -32.74 32.41 -65.96
CA GLY A 33 -33.65 31.83 -64.97
C GLY A 33 -34.91 31.24 -65.61
N ASN A 34 -36.07 31.47 -65.01
CA ASN A 34 -37.35 30.92 -65.46
C ASN A 34 -37.91 31.74 -66.63
N TYR A 35 -37.24 31.72 -67.78
CA TYR A 35 -37.73 32.33 -69.01
C TYR A 35 -39.02 31.63 -69.50
N SER A 36 -40.04 32.42 -69.80
CA SER A 36 -41.32 31.97 -70.34
C SER A 36 -41.57 32.64 -71.69
N PHE A 37 -41.70 31.84 -72.75
CA PHE A 37 -41.98 32.37 -74.09
C PHE A 37 -43.40 32.94 -74.19
N ASP A 38 -44.36 32.29 -73.54
CA ASP A 38 -45.78 32.64 -73.62
C ASP A 38 -46.07 33.98 -72.93
N ASP A 39 -45.36 34.30 -71.83
CA ASP A 39 -45.49 35.61 -71.15
C ASP A 39 -44.86 36.74 -71.99
N LEU A 40 -43.70 36.51 -72.62
CA LEU A 40 -43.10 37.48 -73.53
C LEU A 40 -44.02 37.75 -74.75
N PHE A 41 -44.52 36.67 -75.35
CA PHE A 41 -45.45 36.73 -76.48
C PHE A 41 -46.77 37.41 -76.12
N GLY A 42 -47.36 37.08 -74.97
CA GLY A 42 -48.61 37.62 -74.48
C GLY A 42 -48.56 39.13 -74.28
N ASN A 43 -47.53 39.63 -73.60
CA ASN A 43 -47.34 41.08 -73.42
C ASN A 43 -47.19 41.79 -74.77
N LEU A 44 -46.35 41.27 -75.66
CA LEU A 44 -46.03 41.89 -76.95
C LEU A 44 -47.22 41.94 -77.92
N VAL A 45 -48.12 40.95 -77.87
CA VAL A 45 -49.35 40.94 -78.69
C VAL A 45 -50.45 41.82 -78.07
N THR A 46 -50.54 41.85 -76.74
CA THR A 46 -51.58 42.64 -76.04
C THR A 46 -51.35 44.16 -76.17
N GLU A 47 -50.10 44.61 -76.27
CA GLU A 47 -49.78 46.04 -76.46
C GLU A 47 -50.27 46.61 -77.80
N LEU A 48 -50.46 45.77 -78.83
CA LEU A 48 -51.00 46.19 -80.14
C LEU A 48 -52.54 46.05 -80.29
N LEU A 49 -53.25 45.45 -79.33
CA LEU A 49 -54.69 45.15 -79.46
C LEU A 49 -55.50 45.52 -78.20
N PRO A 50 -56.03 46.77 -78.11
CA PRO A 50 -56.86 47.22 -76.99
C PRO A 50 -58.16 46.41 -76.84
N SER A 51 -58.54 46.10 -75.60
CA SER A 51 -59.75 45.33 -75.29
C SER A 51 -61.05 46.13 -75.42
N TYR A 52 -62.09 45.45 -75.90
CA TYR A 52 -63.41 46.01 -76.20
C TYR A 52 -64.26 46.16 -74.93
N LEU A 53 -64.72 47.37 -74.60
CA LEU A 53 -65.61 47.66 -73.47
C LEU A 53 -66.66 48.73 -73.80
N GLU A 54 -67.90 48.49 -73.40
CA GLU A 54 -69.06 49.37 -73.59
C GLU A 54 -69.20 50.41 -72.44
N LYS A 55 -70.21 51.30 -72.53
CA LYS A 55 -70.25 52.56 -71.76
C LYS A 55 -71.68 53.00 -71.40
N GLU A 56 -71.95 53.22 -70.10
CA GLU A 56 -73.17 53.86 -69.57
C GLU A 56 -72.84 54.92 -68.49
N ALA A 57 -73.68 55.97 -68.40
CA ALA A 57 -73.94 56.84 -67.22
C ALA A 57 -72.78 57.63 -66.52
N ASP A 58 -72.94 58.87 -66.01
CA ASP A 58 -73.97 59.90 -66.24
C ASP A 58 -73.49 61.35 -65.87
N SER A 59 -74.40 62.32 -66.00
CA SER A 59 -74.30 63.80 -65.99
C SER A 59 -73.78 64.62 -64.78
N SER A 60 -73.28 65.85 -65.06
CA SER A 60 -73.59 67.20 -64.48
C SER A 60 -72.39 68.18 -64.61
N GLU A 61 -72.43 69.30 -65.35
CA GLU A 61 -73.05 70.63 -65.07
C GLU A 61 -72.47 71.38 -63.84
N SER A 62 -72.11 72.68 -63.86
CA SER A 62 -72.13 73.78 -64.88
C SER A 62 -71.12 74.90 -64.42
N HIS A 63 -70.98 76.15 -64.94
CA HIS A 63 -71.68 76.98 -65.94
C HIS A 63 -70.82 78.22 -66.37
N GLY A 64 -70.91 78.68 -67.63
CA GLY A 64 -70.76 80.11 -68.05
C GLY A 64 -69.37 80.67 -68.43
N ASN A 65 -69.24 81.65 -69.35
CA ASN A 65 -70.27 82.25 -70.24
C ASN A 65 -69.67 83.04 -71.44
N ILE A 66 -70.22 82.81 -72.66
CA ILE A 66 -70.54 83.78 -73.76
C ILE A 66 -69.35 84.61 -74.35
N VAL A 67 -69.03 84.64 -75.66
CA VAL A 67 -69.74 84.55 -76.98
C VAL A 67 -68.96 83.56 -77.89
N GLY A 68 -69.45 82.95 -79.00
CA GLY A 68 -70.73 82.93 -79.73
C GLY A 68 -70.53 82.90 -81.27
N ILE A 69 -71.60 83.17 -82.06
CA ILE A 69 -71.71 83.13 -83.55
C ILE A 69 -71.76 81.70 -84.18
N ASP A 70 -72.93 81.38 -84.74
CA ASP A 70 -73.30 80.56 -85.92
C ASP A 70 -72.65 79.17 -86.20
N ALA A 71 -73.38 78.11 -86.61
CA ALA A 71 -74.84 77.92 -86.75
C ALA A 71 -75.29 76.43 -86.76
N LEU A 72 -76.61 76.27 -86.56
CA LEU A 72 -77.50 75.09 -86.69
C LEU A 72 -77.41 74.36 -88.07
N SER A 73 -77.93 73.15 -88.33
CA SER A 73 -78.73 72.11 -87.62
C SER A 73 -78.55 70.78 -88.41
N ASN A 74 -78.50 69.57 -87.81
CA ASN A 74 -79.60 68.72 -87.31
C ASN A 74 -80.73 68.38 -88.33
N GLY A 75 -81.09 67.09 -88.53
CA GLY A 75 -82.38 66.71 -89.14
C GLY A 75 -82.46 65.48 -90.08
N ASN A 76 -82.64 64.29 -89.50
CA ASN A 76 -83.35 63.08 -89.98
C ASN A 76 -83.84 62.87 -91.45
N LEU A 77 -83.62 61.63 -91.92
CA LEU A 77 -84.55 60.74 -92.67
C LEU A 77 -85.29 61.24 -93.95
N ARG A 78 -84.94 60.67 -95.14
CA ARG A 78 -85.90 59.90 -95.98
C ARG A 78 -85.31 59.24 -97.26
N SER A 79 -85.93 58.13 -97.64
CA SER A 79 -86.17 57.62 -99.01
C SER A 79 -85.03 57.45 -100.04
N ASN A 80 -84.58 56.20 -100.18
CA ASN A 80 -84.71 55.35 -101.38
C ASN A 80 -84.50 55.90 -102.82
N ALA A 81 -83.83 55.04 -103.63
CA ALA A 81 -83.79 54.95 -105.10
C ALA A 81 -82.81 55.84 -105.92
N GLY A 82 -81.88 55.18 -106.62
CA GLY A 82 -81.41 55.60 -107.96
C GLY A 82 -79.90 55.82 -108.17
N LYS A 83 -79.18 54.77 -108.60
CA LYS A 83 -77.86 54.77 -109.32
C LYS A 83 -76.72 55.59 -108.65
N SER A 84 -75.59 55.00 -108.24
CA SER A 84 -74.69 54.20 -109.10
C SER A 84 -73.57 53.51 -108.29
N ALA A 85 -73.00 52.43 -108.85
CA ALA A 85 -71.69 51.83 -108.54
C ALA A 85 -71.30 51.52 -107.07
N GLN A 86 -71.51 50.26 -106.66
CA GLN A 86 -70.71 49.59 -105.62
C GLN A 86 -69.35 49.14 -106.21
N GLY A 87 -68.28 48.86 -105.45
CA GLY A 87 -68.07 49.03 -104.00
C GLY A 87 -67.06 48.01 -103.43
N LEU A 88 -66.53 48.28 -102.22
CA LEU A 88 -65.67 47.41 -101.39
C LEU A 88 -64.24 47.12 -101.95
N SER A 89 -63.20 46.84 -101.15
CA SER A 89 -63.10 46.58 -99.70
C SER A 89 -61.81 47.14 -99.08
N SER A 90 -61.86 47.63 -97.85
CA SER A 90 -60.67 47.88 -97.01
C SER A 90 -60.03 46.56 -96.55
N PRO A 91 -58.70 46.48 -96.34
CA PRO A 91 -58.10 45.37 -95.60
C PRO A 91 -58.58 45.41 -94.13
N LEU A 92 -58.88 44.23 -93.57
CA LEU A 92 -59.69 44.12 -92.35
C LEU A 92 -58.92 44.36 -91.04
N PHE A 93 -57.58 44.23 -91.06
CA PHE A 93 -56.68 44.40 -89.91
C PHE A 93 -55.30 44.95 -90.35
N PRO A 94 -55.02 46.25 -90.22
CA PRO A 94 -53.69 46.83 -90.47
C PRO A 94 -52.57 46.30 -89.57
N GLU A 95 -52.92 45.70 -88.42
CA GLU A 95 -52.00 45.29 -87.36
C GLU A 95 -51.13 44.08 -87.74
N VAL A 96 -51.58 43.28 -88.71
CA VAL A 96 -50.95 41.99 -89.08
C VAL A 96 -49.55 42.17 -89.68
N ASP A 97 -49.35 43.16 -90.55
CA ASP A 97 -48.04 43.42 -91.17
C ASP A 97 -47.02 43.98 -90.18
N ALA A 98 -47.48 44.79 -89.21
CA ALA A 98 -46.65 45.25 -88.10
C ALA A 98 -46.17 44.06 -87.24
N LEU A 99 -47.09 43.16 -86.88
CA LEU A 99 -46.79 41.96 -86.10
C LEU A 99 -45.82 41.01 -86.85
N LEU A 100 -45.97 40.85 -88.16
CA LEU A 100 -45.06 40.04 -88.98
C LEU A 100 -43.65 40.64 -89.07
N SER A 101 -43.53 41.97 -89.13
CA SER A 101 -42.25 42.67 -89.05
C SER A 101 -41.57 42.43 -87.70
N LEU A 102 -42.35 42.54 -86.61
CA LEU A 102 -41.91 42.34 -85.24
C LEU A 102 -41.36 40.92 -84.99
N PHE A 103 -42.06 39.88 -85.46
CA PHE A 103 -41.55 38.49 -85.37
C PHE A 103 -40.27 38.26 -86.18
N LYS A 104 -40.13 38.85 -87.37
CA LYS A 104 -38.89 38.76 -88.16
C LYS A 104 -37.71 39.41 -87.46
N ASN A 105 -37.92 40.57 -86.81
CA ASN A 105 -36.91 41.23 -86.00
C ASN A 105 -36.50 40.36 -84.79
N SER A 106 -37.49 39.92 -84.00
CA SER A 106 -37.31 39.05 -82.83
C SER A 106 -36.54 37.76 -83.16
N SER A 107 -36.89 37.11 -84.26
CA SER A 107 -36.21 35.89 -84.75
C SER A 107 -34.75 36.14 -85.14
N THR A 108 -34.48 37.28 -85.81
CA THR A 108 -33.12 37.69 -86.17
C THR A 108 -32.27 37.92 -84.93
N GLN A 109 -32.81 38.63 -83.93
CA GLN A 109 -32.11 38.88 -82.67
C GLN A 109 -31.86 37.61 -81.87
N LEU A 110 -32.81 36.67 -81.80
CA LEU A 110 -32.63 35.39 -81.10
C LEU A 110 -31.50 34.54 -81.73
N VAL A 111 -31.33 34.60 -83.06
CA VAL A 111 -30.19 33.96 -83.76
C VAL A 111 -28.87 34.64 -83.40
N ASP A 112 -28.83 35.96 -83.33
CA ASP A 112 -27.64 36.71 -82.90
C ASP A 112 -27.32 36.52 -81.42
N LEU A 113 -28.33 36.39 -80.57
CA LEU A 113 -28.19 36.11 -79.15
C LEU A 113 -27.60 34.72 -78.92
N LYS A 114 -28.12 33.71 -79.64
CA LYS A 114 -27.54 32.36 -79.67
C LYS A 114 -26.08 32.41 -80.12
N ARG A 115 -25.78 33.15 -81.19
CA ARG A 115 -24.40 33.33 -81.70
C ARG A 115 -23.47 33.96 -80.66
N GLN A 116 -23.95 34.91 -79.85
CA GLN A 116 -23.19 35.45 -78.71
C GLN A 116 -22.98 34.42 -77.58
N VAL A 117 -24.02 33.66 -77.22
CA VAL A 117 -23.95 32.63 -76.16
C VAL A 117 -23.00 31.49 -76.56
N ASP A 118 -23.11 30.99 -77.80
CA ASP A 118 -22.19 30.00 -78.36
C ASP A 118 -20.75 30.54 -78.39
N GLY A 119 -20.55 31.84 -78.68
CA GLY A 119 -19.25 32.50 -78.60
C GLY A 119 -18.67 32.56 -77.18
N LYS A 120 -19.49 32.98 -76.19
CA LYS A 120 -19.12 33.02 -74.77
C LYS A 120 -18.78 31.61 -74.24
N LEU A 121 -19.61 30.62 -74.56
CA LEU A 121 -19.41 29.22 -74.18
C LEU A 121 -18.11 28.63 -74.77
N ASN A 122 -17.83 28.88 -76.05
CA ASN A 122 -16.60 28.41 -76.69
C ASN A 122 -15.34 29.09 -76.14
N ASN A 123 -15.42 30.35 -75.72
CA ASN A 123 -14.30 31.05 -75.07
C ASN A 123 -14.07 30.52 -73.64
N LEU A 124 -15.12 30.37 -72.84
CA LEU A 124 -15.02 29.78 -71.50
C LEU A 124 -14.47 28.35 -71.55
N LYS A 125 -14.89 27.53 -72.53
CA LYS A 125 -14.37 26.17 -72.75
C LYS A 125 -12.87 26.15 -73.07
N LYS A 126 -12.37 27.12 -73.83
CA LYS A 126 -10.93 27.29 -74.09
C LYS A 126 -10.18 27.72 -72.82
N GLU A 127 -10.74 28.66 -72.06
CA GLU A 127 -10.12 29.15 -70.83
C GLU A 127 -10.02 28.05 -69.78
N VAL A 128 -11.10 27.28 -69.53
CA VAL A 128 -11.08 26.11 -68.64
C VAL A 128 -10.01 25.11 -69.07
N ALA A 129 -9.93 24.75 -70.36
CA ALA A 129 -8.90 23.83 -70.85
C ALA A 129 -7.46 24.35 -70.66
N VAL A 130 -7.23 25.67 -70.73
CA VAL A 130 -5.94 26.31 -70.44
C VAL A 130 -5.63 26.30 -68.94
N GLN A 131 -6.62 26.58 -68.07
CA GLN A 131 -6.43 26.54 -66.62
C GLN A 131 -6.23 25.10 -66.13
N ASP A 132 -6.95 24.11 -66.65
CA ASP A 132 -6.75 22.68 -66.35
C ASP A 132 -5.34 22.22 -66.73
N LEU A 133 -4.87 22.58 -67.93
CA LEU A 133 -3.51 22.24 -68.37
C LEU A 133 -2.44 22.90 -67.48
N LYS A 134 -2.65 24.16 -67.09
CA LYS A 134 -1.78 24.89 -66.16
C LYS A 134 -1.79 24.26 -64.77
N HIS A 135 -2.97 23.94 -64.23
CA HIS A 135 -3.14 23.34 -62.91
C HIS A 135 -2.50 21.95 -62.84
N ARG A 136 -2.76 21.10 -63.85
CA ARG A 136 -2.14 19.77 -63.98
C ARG A 136 -0.61 19.85 -64.07
N LYS A 137 -0.07 20.87 -64.74
CA LYS A 137 1.38 21.12 -64.76
C LYS A 137 1.89 21.50 -63.36
N THR A 138 1.26 22.46 -62.68
CA THR A 138 1.68 22.86 -61.31
C THR A 138 1.53 21.72 -60.30
N LEU A 139 0.56 20.82 -60.49
CA LEU A 139 0.39 19.64 -59.63
C LEU A 139 1.53 18.65 -59.81
N ALA A 140 1.94 18.36 -61.05
CA ALA A 140 3.08 17.48 -61.33
C ALA A 140 4.44 18.09 -60.89
N GLU A 141 4.57 19.42 -60.95
CA GLU A 141 5.75 20.13 -60.39
C GLU A 141 5.78 20.08 -58.86
N LEU A 142 4.61 20.16 -58.21
CA LEU A 142 4.47 20.02 -56.75
C LEU A 142 4.70 18.58 -56.27
N GLU A 143 4.12 17.58 -56.95
CA GLU A 143 4.30 16.15 -56.70
C GLU A 143 5.78 15.76 -56.73
N LYS A 144 6.49 16.15 -57.79
CA LYS A 144 7.95 15.98 -57.89
C LYS A 144 8.73 16.72 -56.78
N GLY A 145 8.23 17.87 -56.33
CA GLY A 145 8.79 18.60 -55.20
C GLY A 145 8.61 17.86 -53.87
N VAL A 146 7.45 17.24 -53.66
CA VAL A 146 7.12 16.41 -52.49
C VAL A 146 7.94 15.12 -52.47
N ASP A 147 8.13 14.45 -53.62
CA ASP A 147 9.04 13.29 -53.73
C ASP A 147 10.49 13.66 -53.38
N GLY A 148 10.97 14.80 -53.89
CA GLY A 148 12.30 15.33 -53.56
C GLY A 148 12.44 15.68 -52.07
N LEU A 149 11.37 16.13 -51.43
CA LEU A 149 11.31 16.40 -50.00
C LEU A 149 11.30 15.10 -49.18
N PHE A 150 10.54 14.07 -49.57
CA PHE A 150 10.58 12.75 -48.94
C PHE A 150 11.96 12.09 -49.05
N GLY A 151 12.60 12.13 -50.23
CA GLY A 151 13.97 11.65 -50.42
C GLY A 151 15.00 12.43 -49.57
N SER A 152 14.74 13.71 -49.30
CA SER A 152 15.55 14.54 -48.41
C SER A 152 15.32 14.19 -46.93
N PHE A 153 14.06 13.93 -46.52
CA PHE A 153 13.73 13.47 -45.17
C PHE A 153 14.31 12.08 -44.87
N ALA A 154 14.20 11.11 -45.78
CA ALA A 154 14.80 9.78 -45.60
C ALA A 154 16.33 9.85 -45.44
N ARG A 155 16.99 10.76 -46.17
CA ARG A 155 18.43 11.04 -45.99
C ARG A 155 18.75 11.75 -44.67
N LEU A 156 17.88 12.64 -44.21
CA LEU A 156 18.04 13.31 -42.92
C LEU A 156 17.85 12.32 -41.76
N ASP A 157 16.81 11.49 -41.81
CA ASP A 157 16.50 10.47 -40.80
C ASP A 157 17.60 9.41 -40.69
N SER A 158 18.11 8.91 -41.82
CA SER A 158 19.29 8.02 -41.84
C SER A 158 20.52 8.66 -41.19
N ARG A 159 20.75 9.97 -41.40
CA ARG A 159 21.83 10.71 -40.73
C ARG A 159 21.56 10.94 -39.24
N ILE A 160 20.33 11.25 -38.85
CA ILE A 160 19.92 11.40 -37.45
C ILE A 160 20.10 10.07 -36.70
N SER A 161 19.71 8.95 -37.30
CA SER A 161 19.91 7.60 -36.74
C SER A 161 21.39 7.27 -36.57
N SER A 162 22.22 7.54 -37.59
CA SER A 162 23.68 7.33 -37.52
C SER A 162 24.37 8.20 -36.45
N VAL A 163 24.00 9.49 -36.37
CA VAL A 163 24.50 10.40 -35.34
C VAL A 163 23.98 10.00 -33.96
N GLY A 164 22.73 9.55 -33.85
CA GLY A 164 22.12 9.06 -32.61
C GLY A 164 22.84 7.83 -32.04
N HIS A 165 23.12 6.83 -32.87
CA HIS A 165 23.93 5.67 -32.46
C HIS A 165 25.36 6.07 -32.07
N THR A 166 25.96 7.04 -32.75
CA THR A 166 27.30 7.55 -32.41
C THR A 166 27.28 8.31 -31.08
N ALA A 167 26.27 9.14 -30.85
CA ALA A 167 26.08 9.91 -29.62
C ALA A 167 25.77 9.00 -28.42
N ALA A 168 24.93 7.98 -28.60
CA ALA A 168 24.66 6.95 -27.59
C ALA A 168 25.96 6.24 -27.19
N LYS A 169 26.73 5.73 -28.16
CA LYS A 169 28.02 5.07 -27.88
C LYS A 169 29.04 5.99 -27.19
N ILE A 170 29.06 7.29 -27.52
CA ILE A 170 29.90 8.27 -26.82
C ILE A 170 29.39 8.48 -25.38
N GLY A 171 28.08 8.52 -25.16
CA GLY A 171 27.46 8.54 -23.84
C GLY A 171 27.84 7.32 -22.99
N ASP A 172 27.71 6.11 -23.54
CA ASP A 172 28.09 4.85 -22.88
C ASP A 172 29.57 4.86 -22.47
N HIS A 173 30.46 5.30 -23.38
CA HIS A 173 31.89 5.43 -23.09
C HIS A 173 32.20 6.51 -22.04
N LEU A 174 31.48 7.64 -22.04
CA LEU A 174 31.64 8.69 -21.02
C LEU A 174 31.13 8.22 -19.65
N GLN A 175 29.99 7.53 -19.57
CA GLN A 175 29.45 6.97 -18.33
C GLN A 175 30.36 5.87 -17.76
N SER A 176 30.92 5.01 -18.63
CA SER A 176 31.92 4.01 -18.26
C SER A 176 33.23 4.66 -17.74
N ALA A 177 33.72 5.70 -18.42
CA ALA A 177 34.89 6.45 -17.98
C ALA A 177 34.66 7.21 -16.66
N ASP A 178 33.46 7.77 -16.45
CA ASP A 178 33.15 8.54 -15.24
C ASP A 178 32.94 7.65 -14.01
N THR A 179 32.26 6.50 -14.17
CA THR A 179 32.16 5.48 -13.11
C THR A 179 33.51 4.86 -12.78
N GLN A 180 34.39 4.66 -13.77
CA GLN A 180 35.78 4.26 -13.53
C GLN A 180 36.57 5.37 -12.80
N ARG A 181 36.39 6.64 -13.16
CA ARG A 181 37.02 7.81 -12.50
C ARG A 181 36.58 7.95 -11.05
N GLU A 182 35.29 7.79 -10.76
CA GLU A 182 34.75 7.83 -9.40
C GLU A 182 35.29 6.67 -8.56
N SER A 183 35.22 5.43 -9.08
CA SER A 183 35.78 4.25 -8.43
C SER A 183 37.28 4.40 -8.11
N ALA A 184 38.06 4.92 -9.08
CA ALA A 184 39.48 5.23 -8.86
C ALA A 184 39.69 6.31 -7.80
N SER A 185 38.85 7.36 -7.77
CA SER A 185 38.93 8.42 -6.76
C SER A 185 38.66 7.90 -5.35
N GLN A 186 37.59 7.11 -5.17
CA GLN A 186 37.25 6.46 -3.90
C GLN A 186 38.35 5.48 -3.46
N THR A 187 38.95 4.75 -4.41
CA THR A 187 40.07 3.84 -4.13
C THR A 187 41.33 4.58 -3.69
N ILE A 188 41.67 5.71 -4.34
CA ILE A 188 42.81 6.56 -3.95
C ILE A 188 42.62 7.16 -2.55
N GLU A 189 41.39 7.57 -2.22
CA GLU A 189 41.04 8.06 -0.89
C GLU A 189 41.17 6.96 0.17
N LEU A 190 40.65 5.76 -0.10
CA LEU A 190 40.77 4.63 0.80
C LEU A 190 42.24 4.20 1.01
N ILE A 191 43.07 4.21 -0.04
CA ILE A 191 44.50 3.94 0.06
C ILE A 191 45.21 4.98 0.94
N LYS A 192 44.86 6.28 0.86
CA LYS A 192 45.44 7.30 1.75
C LYS A 192 45.16 6.98 3.22
N TYR A 193 43.91 6.65 3.56
CA TYR A 193 43.57 6.27 4.93
C TYR A 193 44.26 4.97 5.36
N LEU A 194 44.35 3.97 4.48
CA LEU A 194 45.06 2.72 4.76
C LEU A 194 46.56 2.96 5.02
N MET A 195 47.18 3.88 4.28
CA MET A 195 48.57 4.32 4.52
C MET A 195 48.71 5.13 5.81
N GLU A 196 47.69 5.88 6.21
CA GLU A 196 47.64 6.62 7.48
C GLU A 196 47.59 5.65 8.68
N PHE A 197 46.68 4.66 8.64
CA PHE A 197 46.64 3.55 9.60
C PHE A 197 47.94 2.71 9.62
N ASN A 198 48.76 2.74 8.57
CA ASN A 198 50.04 2.04 8.50
C ASN A 198 51.24 2.88 8.98
N ARG A 199 51.06 4.17 9.24
CA ARG A 199 52.17 5.12 9.44
C ARG A 199 52.83 4.99 10.82
N SER A 200 52.08 4.58 11.82
CA SER A 200 52.50 4.50 13.22
C SER A 200 51.75 3.35 13.94
N PRO A 201 52.43 2.28 14.40
CA PRO A 201 51.76 1.23 15.18
C PRO A 201 51.27 1.78 16.53
N GLY A 202 50.00 1.54 16.87
CA GLY A 202 49.39 1.90 18.16
C GLY A 202 49.10 3.39 18.41
N ASP A 203 49.47 4.31 17.50
CA ASP A 203 49.10 5.73 17.63
C ASP A 203 47.90 6.07 16.74
N LEU A 204 46.70 5.95 17.33
CA LEU A 204 45.43 6.36 16.72
C LEU A 204 45.18 7.88 16.80
N THR A 205 46.02 8.65 17.50
CA THR A 205 45.86 10.11 17.64
C THR A 205 46.42 10.89 16.46
N ALA A 206 47.35 10.29 15.72
CA ALA A 206 47.94 10.83 14.49
C ALA A 206 47.07 10.66 13.22
N LEU A 207 45.87 10.06 13.34
CA LEU A 207 44.93 9.85 12.25
C LEU A 207 44.21 11.14 11.81
N SER A 208 43.68 11.15 10.58
CA SER A 208 42.91 12.26 10.04
C SER A 208 41.73 12.64 10.96
N PRO A 209 41.40 13.95 11.12
CA PRO A 209 40.34 14.40 12.04
C PRO A 209 38.98 13.74 11.87
N LEU A 210 38.67 13.20 10.68
CA LEU A 210 37.53 12.31 10.42
C LEU A 210 37.37 11.19 11.48
N PHE A 211 38.46 10.54 11.87
CA PHE A 211 38.43 9.39 12.79
C PHE A 211 38.32 9.80 14.27
N THR A 212 38.52 11.09 14.56
CA THR A 212 38.53 11.70 15.90
C THR A 212 37.30 12.59 16.14
N ASP A 213 36.68 13.12 15.08
CA ASP A 213 35.50 14.00 15.15
C ASP A 213 34.24 13.21 15.49
N ASP A 214 33.72 13.49 16.68
CA ASP A 214 32.53 12.88 17.24
C ASP A 214 31.24 13.09 16.43
N ASN A 215 31.21 14.09 15.55
CA ASN A 215 30.10 14.37 14.64
C ASN A 215 30.17 13.54 13.34
N ARG A 216 31.35 13.02 12.99
CA ARG A 216 31.60 12.29 11.72
C ARG A 216 31.73 10.77 11.90
N VAL A 217 31.40 10.25 13.09
CA VAL A 217 31.45 8.82 13.43
C VAL A 217 30.76 7.91 12.40
N ALA A 218 29.67 8.33 11.77
CA ALA A 218 29.00 7.56 10.71
C ALA A 218 29.86 7.41 9.43
N GLU A 219 30.57 8.46 9.06
CA GLU A 219 31.47 8.51 7.91
C GLU A 219 32.76 7.73 8.21
N ALA A 220 33.33 7.94 9.39
CA ALA A 220 34.50 7.21 9.90
C ALA A 220 34.24 5.71 10.00
N ALA A 221 33.05 5.30 10.47
CA ALA A 221 32.62 3.90 10.50
C ALA A 221 32.49 3.30 9.09
N SER A 222 31.87 4.01 8.14
CA SER A 222 31.76 3.54 6.76
C SER A 222 33.12 3.35 6.10
N ILE A 223 34.07 4.26 6.36
CA ILE A 223 35.44 4.17 5.83
C ILE A 223 36.23 3.05 6.53
N ALA A 224 36.12 2.91 7.85
CA ALA A 224 36.73 1.80 8.59
C ALA A 224 36.20 0.42 8.15
N GLN A 225 34.89 0.29 7.91
CA GLN A 225 34.28 -0.94 7.40
C GLN A 225 34.81 -1.29 6.00
N LYS A 226 34.91 -0.30 5.09
CA LYS A 226 35.51 -0.49 3.75
C LYS A 226 36.98 -0.89 3.85
N LEU A 227 37.79 -0.19 4.66
CA LEU A 227 39.19 -0.55 4.89
C LEU A 227 39.32 -2.00 5.36
N ARG A 228 38.41 -2.46 6.24
CA ARG A 228 38.39 -3.80 6.80
C ARG A 228 38.03 -4.87 5.75
N SER A 229 37.04 -4.62 4.89
CA SER A 229 36.72 -5.57 3.82
C SER A 229 37.85 -5.72 2.80
N PHE A 230 38.51 -4.61 2.40
CA PHE A 230 39.68 -4.67 1.52
C PHE A 230 40.87 -5.40 2.17
N ALA A 231 41.08 -5.25 3.48
CA ALA A 231 42.09 -6.00 4.22
C ALA A 231 41.78 -7.51 4.31
N ASP A 232 40.54 -7.87 4.66
CA ASP A 232 40.10 -9.26 4.79
C ASP A 232 40.15 -10.01 3.43
N GLU A 233 39.90 -9.32 2.31
CA GLU A 233 39.98 -9.92 0.96
C GLU A 233 41.41 -10.29 0.52
N ASP A 234 42.42 -9.45 0.79
CA ASP A 234 43.83 -9.75 0.43
C ASP A 234 44.39 -10.89 1.31
N VAL A 235 44.10 -10.86 2.62
CA VAL A 235 44.48 -11.93 3.56
C VAL A 235 43.74 -13.23 3.25
N GLY A 236 42.47 -13.16 2.85
CA GLY A 236 41.65 -14.33 2.50
C GLY A 236 42.23 -15.11 1.32
N ARG A 237 42.67 -14.42 0.26
CA ARG A 237 43.26 -15.05 -0.94
C ARG A 237 44.50 -15.90 -0.63
N GLN A 238 45.35 -15.48 0.31
CA GLN A 238 46.61 -16.19 0.60
C GLN A 238 46.42 -17.51 1.37
N LYS A 239 45.30 -17.72 2.08
CA LYS A 239 45.06 -18.95 2.87
C LYS A 239 44.58 -20.14 2.04
N THR A 240 44.05 -19.94 0.85
CA THR A 240 43.48 -21.02 0.01
C THR A 240 44.47 -21.53 -1.05
N THR A 241 45.51 -20.77 -1.40
CA THR A 241 46.49 -21.15 -2.44
C THR A 241 47.82 -21.61 -1.85
N VAL A 242 47.91 -22.88 -1.47
CA VAL A 242 49.21 -23.55 -1.34
C VAL A 242 49.82 -23.66 -2.75
N SER A 243 51.05 -23.16 -2.91
CA SER A 243 51.86 -23.24 -4.13
C SER A 243 51.27 -22.63 -5.40
N SER A 244 51.60 -21.36 -5.64
CA SER A 244 52.16 -20.99 -6.96
C SER A 244 53.36 -20.07 -6.76
N ALA A 245 54.44 -20.32 -7.50
CA ALA A 245 55.63 -19.47 -7.49
C ALA A 245 55.52 -18.38 -8.56
N VAL A 246 56.43 -17.41 -8.49
CA VAL A 246 56.62 -16.30 -9.45
C VAL A 246 55.56 -15.19 -9.39
N GLY A 247 55.97 -14.02 -8.90
CA GLY A 247 55.60 -12.77 -9.57
C GLY A 247 54.38 -11.99 -9.06
N ASN A 248 54.18 -11.88 -7.74
CA ASN A 248 53.57 -10.66 -7.18
C ASN A 248 54.06 -10.38 -5.76
N ALA A 249 53.86 -9.15 -5.28
CA ALA A 249 54.59 -8.57 -4.15
C ALA A 249 54.30 -9.22 -2.79
N THR A 250 55.25 -9.07 -1.86
CA THR A 250 55.16 -9.49 -0.45
C THR A 250 54.27 -8.54 0.39
N SER A 251 53.08 -8.21 -0.11
CA SER A 251 52.22 -7.13 0.39
C SER A 251 51.75 -7.34 1.84
N SER A 252 51.45 -8.58 2.23
CA SER A 252 50.79 -8.90 3.50
C SER A 252 51.59 -8.45 4.73
N LYS A 253 52.93 -8.58 4.71
CA LYS A 253 53.79 -8.10 5.81
C LYS A 253 53.89 -6.57 5.92
N GLY A 254 53.54 -5.85 4.86
CA GLY A 254 53.40 -4.39 4.90
C GLY A 254 52.03 -3.94 5.41
N LEU A 255 51.02 -4.80 5.39
CA LEU A 255 49.63 -4.45 5.71
C LEU A 255 49.21 -4.86 7.14
N GLU A 256 49.88 -5.86 7.72
CA GLU A 256 49.61 -6.43 9.05
C GLU A 256 49.51 -5.39 10.19
N VAL A 257 50.31 -4.32 10.15
CA VAL A 257 50.25 -3.20 11.11
C VAL A 257 48.96 -2.39 10.93
N ALA A 258 48.62 -2.02 9.69
CA ALA A 258 47.40 -1.29 9.39
C ALA A 258 46.14 -2.10 9.76
N ILE A 259 46.15 -3.42 9.56
CA ILE A 259 45.06 -4.31 9.97
C ILE A 259 44.90 -4.34 11.49
N SER A 260 46.02 -4.42 12.22
CA SER A 260 46.02 -4.42 13.69
C SER A 260 45.49 -3.09 14.25
N ASN A 261 46.03 -1.96 13.77
CA ASN A 261 45.59 -0.61 14.12
C ASN A 261 44.12 -0.38 13.75
N LEU A 262 43.65 -0.88 12.60
CA LEU A 262 42.26 -0.74 12.16
C LEU A 262 41.31 -1.57 13.04
N GLN A 263 41.70 -2.78 13.45
CA GLN A 263 40.88 -3.60 14.34
C GLN A 263 40.82 -3.02 15.76
N GLU A 264 41.90 -2.41 16.25
CA GLU A 264 41.91 -1.63 17.49
C GLU A 264 41.00 -0.39 17.38
N TYR A 265 41.13 0.38 16.29
CA TYR A 265 40.25 1.51 16.00
C TYR A 265 38.77 1.11 15.91
N CYS A 266 38.44 -0.01 15.28
CA CYS A 266 37.06 -0.51 15.21
C CYS A 266 36.50 -0.83 16.61
N ASN A 267 37.31 -1.43 17.50
CA ASN A 267 36.89 -1.72 18.87
C ASN A 267 36.63 -0.44 19.68
N GLU A 268 37.50 0.56 19.55
CA GLU A 268 37.36 1.86 20.22
C GLU A 268 36.18 2.68 19.65
N LEU A 269 36.01 2.69 18.33
CA LEU A 269 34.87 3.33 17.66
C LEU A 269 33.54 2.71 18.10
N GLU A 270 33.50 1.39 18.26
CA GLU A 270 32.32 0.68 18.77
C GLU A 270 32.03 1.03 20.25
N ASN A 271 33.04 1.03 21.12
CA ASN A 271 32.88 1.46 22.52
C ASN A 271 32.32 2.90 22.60
N ARG A 272 32.83 3.79 21.75
CA ARG A 272 32.38 5.19 21.62
C ARG A 272 30.96 5.31 21.08
N LEU A 273 30.59 4.46 20.12
CA LEU A 273 29.23 4.34 19.58
C LEU A 273 28.24 3.83 20.64
N LEU A 274 28.61 2.82 21.42
CA LEU A 274 27.81 2.29 22.53
C LEU A 274 27.55 3.38 23.58
N ALA A 275 28.60 4.05 24.07
CA ALA A 275 28.46 5.15 25.02
C ALA A 275 27.58 6.31 24.51
N ARG A 276 27.58 6.57 23.19
CA ARG A 276 26.66 7.54 22.56
C ARG A 276 25.25 7.04 22.40
N PHE A 277 25.07 5.77 22.09
CA PHE A 277 23.78 5.11 22.03
C PHE A 277 23.12 5.07 23.42
N ASP A 278 23.88 4.84 24.49
CA ASP A 278 23.41 4.95 25.88
C ASP A 278 23.02 6.40 26.23
N ALA A 279 23.85 7.38 25.87
CA ALA A 279 23.55 8.80 26.08
C ALA A 279 22.33 9.29 25.26
N ALA A 280 22.10 8.73 24.07
CA ALA A 280 20.90 8.97 23.27
C ALA A 280 19.66 8.27 23.88
N THR A 281 19.83 7.06 24.42
CA THR A 281 18.80 6.31 25.17
C THR A 281 18.34 7.07 26.41
N GLN A 282 19.26 7.61 27.20
CA GLN A 282 18.94 8.48 28.35
C GLN A 282 18.16 9.73 27.94
N LYS A 283 18.51 10.33 26.79
CA LYS A 283 17.82 11.52 26.22
C LYS A 283 16.53 11.19 25.45
N ARG A 284 16.24 9.89 25.23
CA ARG A 284 15.14 9.38 24.38
C ARG A 284 15.18 9.91 22.94
N ASP A 285 16.37 10.16 22.39
CA ASP A 285 16.58 10.60 21.00
C ASP A 285 16.55 9.38 20.07
N LEU A 286 15.34 8.97 19.67
CA LEU A 286 15.12 7.78 18.82
C LEU A 286 15.85 7.88 17.47
N THR A 287 16.00 9.08 16.91
CA THR A 287 16.69 9.29 15.62
C THR A 287 18.17 8.98 15.75
N ARG A 288 18.85 9.55 16.75
CA ARG A 288 20.28 9.25 16.99
C ARG A 288 20.50 7.82 17.45
N MET A 289 19.59 7.27 18.27
CA MET A 289 19.62 5.84 18.61
C MET A 289 19.59 4.98 17.35
N GLY A 290 18.71 5.29 16.38
CA GLY A 290 18.61 4.56 15.12
C GLY A 290 19.83 4.71 14.21
N GLU A 291 20.43 5.90 14.15
CA GLU A 291 21.71 6.13 13.46
C GLU A 291 22.83 5.27 14.06
N TYR A 292 23.02 5.31 15.38
CA TYR A 292 24.06 4.53 16.05
C TYR A 292 23.79 3.01 15.97
N ALA A 293 22.54 2.55 16.13
CA ALA A 293 22.18 1.14 15.99
C ALA A 293 22.43 0.62 14.56
N LYS A 294 22.13 1.44 13.54
CA LYS A 294 22.44 1.11 12.14
C LYS A 294 23.94 1.01 11.91
N ILE A 295 24.75 1.92 12.44
CA ILE A 295 26.21 1.85 12.35
C ILE A 295 26.75 0.61 13.08
N LEU A 296 26.29 0.34 14.31
CA LEU A 296 26.71 -0.82 15.11
C LEU A 296 26.37 -2.16 14.42
N SER A 297 25.23 -2.25 13.72
CA SER A 297 24.86 -3.44 12.93
C SER A 297 25.79 -3.75 11.74
N GLN A 298 26.59 -2.77 11.28
CA GLN A 298 27.54 -2.95 10.18
C GLN A 298 28.87 -3.58 10.62
N PHE A 299 29.12 -3.65 11.93
CA PHE A 299 30.25 -4.37 12.51
C PHE A 299 29.82 -5.76 12.98
N ASN A 300 30.76 -6.71 12.98
CA ASN A 300 30.54 -8.12 13.38
C ASN A 300 30.10 -8.32 14.85
N ARG A 301 29.87 -7.23 15.59
CA ARG A 301 29.41 -7.18 16.98
C ARG A 301 28.05 -6.46 17.14
N GLY A 302 27.28 -6.28 16.07
CA GLY A 302 25.89 -5.78 16.17
C GLY A 302 25.07 -6.53 17.25
N THR A 303 25.26 -7.85 17.38
CA THR A 303 24.68 -8.67 18.47
C THR A 303 25.08 -8.20 19.87
N SER A 304 26.33 -7.78 20.08
CA SER A 304 26.81 -7.25 21.35
C SER A 304 26.12 -5.92 21.70
N ALA A 305 25.89 -5.05 20.72
CA ALA A 305 25.10 -3.82 20.91
C ALA A 305 23.63 -4.11 21.27
N MET A 306 23.00 -5.10 20.60
CA MET A 306 21.65 -5.55 20.93
C MET A 306 21.56 -6.14 22.34
N GLN A 307 22.54 -6.96 22.73
CA GLN A 307 22.68 -7.50 24.10
C GLN A 307 22.91 -6.39 25.15
N HIS A 308 23.71 -5.37 24.83
CA HIS A 308 23.96 -4.23 25.72
C HIS A 308 22.67 -3.43 26.00
N TYR A 309 21.93 -3.10 24.94
CA TYR A 309 20.64 -2.40 25.05
C TYR A 309 19.62 -3.14 25.93
N VAL A 310 19.51 -4.46 25.74
CA VAL A 310 18.64 -5.34 26.54
C VAL A 310 19.15 -5.44 27.99
N GLY A 311 20.46 -5.54 28.20
CA GLY A 311 21.07 -5.59 29.53
C GLY A 311 20.89 -4.31 30.34
N LEU A 312 20.77 -3.15 29.68
CA LEU A 312 20.49 -1.85 30.28
C LEU A 312 18.99 -1.51 30.38
N ARG A 313 18.08 -2.49 30.27
CA ARG A 313 16.65 -2.26 30.57
C ARG A 313 16.43 -2.34 32.09
N PRO A 314 15.89 -1.30 32.76
CA PRO A 314 15.63 -1.33 34.20
C PRO A 314 14.70 -2.45 34.67
N MET A 315 13.98 -3.08 33.74
CA MET A 315 13.16 -4.26 34.01
C MET A 315 13.96 -5.50 34.49
N PHE A 316 15.29 -5.47 34.43
CA PHE A 316 16.18 -6.52 34.95
C PHE A 316 16.95 -6.11 36.23
N ASP A 317 16.68 -4.92 36.77
CA ASP A 317 17.36 -4.46 37.99
C ASP A 317 16.98 -5.31 39.21
N ILE A 318 17.97 -5.64 40.05
CA ILE A 318 17.79 -6.52 41.22
C ILE A 318 16.72 -5.99 42.19
N GLU A 319 16.57 -4.67 42.28
CA GLU A 319 15.53 -4.02 43.10
C GLU A 319 14.12 -4.33 42.57
N VAL A 320 13.90 -4.23 41.25
CA VAL A 320 12.63 -4.58 40.60
C VAL A 320 12.34 -6.06 40.78
N MET A 321 13.34 -6.92 40.60
CA MET A 321 13.20 -8.37 40.79
C MET A 321 12.94 -8.81 42.25
N ASN A 322 13.34 -7.99 43.22
CA ASN A 322 13.00 -8.21 44.62
C ASN A 322 11.61 -7.64 44.97
N ALA A 323 11.17 -6.57 44.31
CA ALA A 323 9.80 -6.08 44.39
C ALA A 323 8.80 -7.10 43.80
N ASP A 324 9.13 -7.72 42.65
CA ASP A 324 8.39 -8.85 42.07
C ASP A 324 8.20 -9.99 43.08
N ALA A 325 9.31 -10.41 43.71
CA ALA A 325 9.29 -11.48 44.71
C ALA A 325 8.40 -11.12 45.90
N LYS A 326 8.45 -9.87 46.39
CA LYS A 326 7.56 -9.42 47.47
C LYS A 326 6.10 -9.34 47.04
N LEU A 327 5.81 -8.91 45.82
CA LEU A 327 4.45 -8.85 45.27
C LEU A 327 3.80 -10.23 45.15
N VAL A 328 4.60 -11.27 44.84
CA VAL A 328 4.13 -12.64 44.61
C VAL A 328 4.07 -13.46 45.91
N LEU A 329 5.09 -13.33 46.77
CA LEU A 329 5.23 -14.15 47.99
C LEU A 329 4.54 -13.52 49.22
N GLY A 330 4.44 -12.19 49.27
CA GLY A 330 3.95 -11.45 50.44
C GLY A 330 5.07 -11.00 51.39
N ASP A 331 4.71 -10.73 52.65
CA ASP A 331 5.67 -10.43 53.72
C ASP A 331 6.33 -11.70 54.27
N GLU A 332 7.60 -11.60 54.67
CA GLU A 332 8.40 -12.74 55.11
C GLU A 332 7.79 -13.42 56.36
N GLY A 333 7.60 -14.75 56.27
CA GLY A 333 7.01 -15.57 57.33
C GLY A 333 5.51 -15.87 57.16
N ALA A 334 4.82 -15.25 56.20
CA ALA A 334 3.47 -15.67 55.82
C ALA A 334 3.50 -16.91 54.90
N GLN A 335 2.62 -17.88 55.14
CA GLN A 335 2.47 -19.03 54.23
C GLN A 335 1.84 -18.58 52.89
N PRO A 336 2.49 -18.80 51.73
CA PRO A 336 2.04 -18.28 50.44
C PRO A 336 0.77 -18.99 49.96
N SER A 337 -0.37 -18.27 49.96
CA SER A 337 -1.63 -18.85 49.49
C SER A 337 -1.65 -18.96 47.95
N PRO A 338 -2.06 -20.09 47.35
CA PRO A 338 -2.04 -20.26 45.89
C PRO A 338 -2.86 -19.21 45.13
N SER A 339 -3.94 -18.68 45.72
CA SER A 339 -4.77 -17.65 45.07
C SER A 339 -4.17 -16.23 45.15
N ASN A 340 -3.30 -15.96 46.13
CA ASN A 340 -2.52 -14.72 46.18
C ASN A 340 -1.34 -14.79 45.22
N VAL A 341 -0.60 -15.92 45.22
CA VAL A 341 0.50 -16.19 44.27
C VAL A 341 -0.01 -16.11 42.82
N ALA A 342 -1.17 -16.70 42.50
CA ALA A 342 -1.78 -16.60 41.18
C ALA A 342 -2.03 -15.15 40.74
N LYS A 343 -2.52 -14.29 41.65
CA LYS A 343 -2.75 -12.86 41.38
C LYS A 343 -1.45 -12.08 41.23
N GLY A 344 -0.47 -12.32 42.11
CA GLY A 344 0.85 -11.68 42.06
C GLY A 344 1.57 -12.00 40.76
N LEU A 345 1.63 -13.28 40.38
CA LEU A 345 2.18 -13.74 39.11
C LEU A 345 1.45 -13.11 37.92
N SER A 346 0.12 -13.13 37.90
CA SER A 346 -0.67 -12.53 36.82
C SER A 346 -0.42 -11.01 36.69
N SER A 347 -0.22 -10.31 37.82
CA SER A 347 0.09 -8.88 37.84
C SER A 347 1.50 -8.60 37.31
N MET A 348 2.50 -9.34 37.79
CA MET A 348 3.90 -9.21 37.37
C MET A 348 4.08 -9.57 35.89
N PHE A 349 3.55 -10.73 35.44
CA PHE A 349 3.62 -11.14 34.05
C PHE A 349 2.95 -10.12 33.13
N LYS A 350 1.81 -9.55 33.53
CA LYS A 350 1.19 -8.45 32.78
C LYS A 350 2.08 -7.20 32.72
N GLU A 351 2.70 -6.80 33.83
CA GLU A 351 3.62 -5.65 33.84
C GLU A 351 4.83 -5.87 32.92
N ILE A 352 5.40 -7.08 32.93
CA ILE A 352 6.49 -7.46 32.03
C ILE A 352 6.01 -7.42 30.57
N THR A 353 4.87 -8.04 30.22
CA THR A 353 4.29 -7.98 28.87
C THR A 353 4.01 -6.54 28.42
N ASP A 354 3.44 -5.70 29.29
CA ASP A 354 3.16 -4.29 29.02
C ASP A 354 4.46 -3.46 28.87
N THR A 355 5.57 -3.91 29.44
CA THR A 355 6.90 -3.27 29.31
C THR A 355 7.63 -3.75 28.06
N VAL A 356 7.63 -5.06 27.78
CA VAL A 356 8.14 -5.65 26.53
C VAL A 356 7.39 -5.08 25.32
N ARG A 357 6.08 -4.82 25.41
CA ARG A 357 5.31 -4.17 24.33
C ARG A 357 5.71 -2.71 24.11
N LYS A 358 6.10 -1.96 25.16
CA LYS A 358 6.65 -0.60 24.99
C LYS A 358 8.01 -0.67 24.32
N GLU A 359 8.91 -1.54 24.81
CA GLU A 359 10.23 -1.72 24.21
C GLU A 359 10.15 -2.19 22.76
N ALA A 360 9.21 -3.06 22.39
CA ALA A 360 8.98 -3.46 21.00
C ALA A 360 8.74 -2.26 20.07
N THR A 361 8.02 -1.22 20.51
CA THR A 361 7.82 0.00 19.72
C THR A 361 9.10 0.84 19.58
N THR A 362 9.92 0.93 20.63
CA THR A 362 11.25 1.56 20.59
C THR A 362 12.17 0.79 19.63
N ILE A 363 12.23 -0.53 19.78
CA ILE A 363 13.09 -1.43 19.03
C ILE A 363 12.76 -1.38 17.53
N ALA A 364 11.47 -1.40 17.17
CA ALA A 364 11.03 -1.29 15.78
C ALA A 364 11.32 0.07 15.12
N ALA A 365 11.51 1.14 15.91
CA ALA A 365 11.89 2.46 15.42
C ALA A 365 13.42 2.67 15.33
N VAL A 366 14.20 1.88 16.08
CA VAL A 366 15.64 2.09 16.29
C VAL A 366 16.51 1.05 15.55
N PHE A 367 16.18 -0.24 15.62
CA PHE A 367 17.09 -1.29 15.16
C PHE A 367 16.79 -1.75 13.72
N PRO A 368 17.82 -1.99 12.88
CA PRO A 368 17.63 -2.53 11.52
C PRO A 368 17.01 -3.93 11.49
N SER A 369 17.21 -4.75 12.52
CA SER A 369 16.62 -6.09 12.66
C SER A 369 15.87 -6.25 13.99
N PRO A 370 14.64 -5.69 14.11
CA PRO A 370 13.86 -5.70 15.36
C PRO A 370 13.62 -7.10 15.95
N LYS A 371 13.50 -8.12 15.10
CA LYS A 371 13.32 -9.53 15.51
C LYS A 371 14.43 -10.04 16.42
N ASP A 372 15.68 -9.69 16.12
CA ASP A 372 16.85 -10.23 16.81
C ASP A 372 16.92 -9.66 18.23
N VAL A 373 16.70 -8.35 18.35
CA VAL A 373 16.62 -7.65 19.65
C VAL A 373 15.44 -8.18 20.48
N MET A 374 14.28 -8.41 19.87
CA MET A 374 13.12 -8.97 20.55
C MET A 374 13.35 -10.41 21.02
N SER A 375 14.06 -11.22 20.24
CA SER A 375 14.50 -12.56 20.67
C SER A 375 15.39 -12.47 21.91
N ILE A 376 16.44 -11.64 21.88
CA ILE A 376 17.35 -11.43 23.02
C ILE A 376 16.60 -10.89 24.26
N LEU A 377 15.64 -9.97 24.08
CA LEU A 377 14.82 -9.41 25.15
C LEU A 377 13.91 -10.46 25.80
N VAL A 378 13.18 -11.24 25.00
CA VAL A 378 12.24 -12.26 25.50
C VAL A 378 13.01 -13.45 26.09
N GLN A 379 14.13 -13.84 25.49
CA GLN A 379 15.04 -14.84 26.05
C GLN A 379 15.52 -14.41 27.45
N ARG A 380 16.03 -13.18 27.60
CA ARG A 380 16.46 -12.68 28.91
C ARG A 380 15.32 -12.60 29.93
N VAL A 381 14.10 -12.29 29.52
CA VAL A 381 12.94 -12.36 30.43
C VAL A 381 12.74 -13.78 30.97
N LEU A 382 12.83 -14.80 30.11
CA LEU A 382 12.62 -16.21 30.49
C LEU A 382 13.83 -16.88 31.16
N GLU A 383 15.06 -16.44 30.89
CA GLU A 383 16.28 -17.01 31.46
C GLU A 383 16.81 -16.25 32.69
N ASP A 384 16.49 -14.96 32.84
CA ASP A 384 17.04 -14.08 33.90
C ASP A 384 15.97 -13.55 34.85
N ARG A 385 14.80 -13.07 34.38
CA ARG A 385 13.76 -12.48 35.26
C ARG A 385 12.84 -13.51 35.89
N VAL A 386 12.22 -14.38 35.08
CA VAL A 386 11.28 -15.41 35.57
C VAL A 386 11.96 -16.44 36.49
N PRO A 387 13.17 -16.98 36.20
CA PRO A 387 13.75 -18.06 37.00
C PRO A 387 14.08 -17.64 38.43
N LYS A 388 14.66 -16.45 38.66
CA LYS A 388 14.97 -15.98 40.03
C LYS A 388 13.73 -15.72 40.89
N LEU A 389 12.54 -15.65 40.31
CA LEU A 389 11.28 -15.71 41.06
C LEU A 389 10.87 -17.16 41.34
N LEU A 390 10.90 -18.02 40.33
CA LEU A 390 10.52 -19.43 40.47
C LEU A 390 11.43 -20.17 41.47
N GLU A 391 12.73 -19.86 41.51
CA GLU A 391 13.69 -20.37 42.51
C GLU A 391 13.26 -20.03 43.96
N LYS A 392 12.73 -18.83 44.18
CA LYS A 392 12.24 -18.39 45.50
C LYS A 392 10.89 -19.03 45.85
N LEU A 393 10.02 -19.22 44.85
CA LEU A 393 8.65 -19.72 45.00
C LEU A 393 8.55 -21.25 45.08
N LEU A 394 9.39 -21.98 44.35
CA LEU A 394 9.30 -23.42 44.11
C LEU A 394 10.49 -24.18 44.72
N GLN A 395 10.81 -23.88 45.99
CA GLN A 395 11.88 -24.59 46.70
C GLN A 395 11.60 -26.11 46.71
N LYS A 396 12.54 -26.90 46.19
CA LYS A 396 12.38 -28.34 45.95
C LYS A 396 12.22 -29.10 47.28
N PRO A 397 11.07 -29.75 47.56
CA PRO A 397 10.84 -30.39 48.85
C PRO A 397 11.65 -31.68 49.01
N SER A 398 11.98 -32.02 50.25
CA SER A 398 12.59 -33.31 50.58
C SER A 398 11.52 -34.40 50.69
N LEU A 399 11.68 -35.49 49.94
CA LEU A 399 10.84 -36.69 50.08
C LEU A 399 11.24 -37.55 51.31
N VAL A 400 12.43 -37.31 51.89
CA VAL A 400 12.92 -38.01 53.09
C VAL A 400 12.35 -37.35 54.35
N ASN A 401 12.37 -36.02 54.37
CA ASN A 401 11.82 -35.18 55.45
C ASN A 401 10.75 -34.25 54.84
N PRO A 402 9.53 -34.74 54.58
CA PRO A 402 8.47 -33.90 54.00
C PRO A 402 8.07 -32.77 54.97
N PRO A 403 7.72 -31.58 54.46
CA PRO A 403 7.24 -30.46 55.27
C PRO A 403 6.00 -30.87 56.07
N SER A 404 5.82 -30.33 57.26
CA SER A 404 4.70 -30.69 58.15
C SER A 404 3.35 -30.26 57.58
N MET A 405 2.27 -30.85 58.08
CA MET A 405 0.91 -30.43 57.71
C MET A 405 0.56 -29.02 58.21
N GLU A 406 1.22 -28.55 59.28
CA GLU A 406 1.09 -27.19 59.80
C GLU A 406 1.73 -26.16 58.86
N GLU A 407 2.81 -26.55 58.17
CA GLU A 407 3.46 -25.79 57.08
C GLU A 407 2.75 -25.97 55.71
N GLY A 408 1.57 -26.60 55.69
CA GLY A 408 0.77 -26.84 54.47
C GLY A 408 1.13 -28.12 53.69
N GLY A 409 2.14 -28.87 54.12
CA GLY A 409 2.54 -30.17 53.56
C GLY A 409 3.02 -30.14 52.11
N LEU A 410 3.28 -31.32 51.54
CA LEU A 410 3.68 -31.45 50.13
C LEU A 410 2.61 -30.92 49.15
N VAL A 411 1.34 -30.93 49.55
CA VAL A 411 0.22 -30.44 48.71
C VAL A 411 0.33 -28.94 48.43
N LEU A 412 0.92 -28.14 49.33
CA LEU A 412 1.11 -26.70 49.10
C LEU A 412 2.10 -26.48 47.94
N TYR A 413 3.27 -27.12 47.97
CA TYR A 413 4.25 -27.07 46.88
C TYR A 413 3.63 -27.50 45.53
N LEU A 414 2.84 -28.57 45.51
CA LEU A 414 2.20 -29.07 44.28
C LEU A 414 1.14 -28.10 43.73
N ARG A 415 0.41 -27.39 44.59
CA ARG A 415 -0.53 -26.33 44.20
C ARG A 415 0.20 -25.09 43.67
N LEU A 416 1.30 -24.70 44.32
CA LEU A 416 2.13 -23.56 43.87
C LEU A 416 2.81 -23.87 42.53
N LEU A 417 3.31 -25.09 42.33
CA LEU A 417 3.89 -25.56 41.07
C LEU A 417 2.86 -25.50 39.92
N ALA A 418 1.63 -25.96 40.17
CA ALA A 418 0.56 -25.90 39.17
C ALA A 418 0.19 -24.46 38.80
N VAL A 419 0.02 -23.57 39.78
CA VAL A 419 -0.26 -22.14 39.57
C VAL A 419 0.89 -21.45 38.82
N ALA A 420 2.14 -21.72 39.20
CA ALA A 420 3.32 -21.12 38.57
C ALA A 420 3.47 -21.55 37.11
N TYR A 421 3.23 -22.84 36.82
CA TYR A 421 3.28 -23.38 35.46
C TYR A 421 2.13 -22.83 34.60
N GLU A 422 0.89 -22.85 35.09
CA GLU A 422 -0.28 -22.29 34.38
C GLU A 422 -0.07 -20.82 34.01
N LYS A 423 0.39 -20.00 34.97
CA LYS A 423 0.61 -18.56 34.72
C LYS A 423 1.84 -18.26 33.87
N THR A 424 2.88 -19.07 33.93
CA THR A 424 4.00 -18.95 32.97
C THR A 424 3.59 -19.41 31.56
N GLN A 425 2.71 -20.40 31.43
CA GLN A 425 2.13 -20.84 30.14
C GLN A 425 1.15 -19.83 29.54
N GLU A 426 0.40 -19.07 30.35
CA GLU A 426 -0.35 -17.88 29.89
C GLU A 426 0.62 -16.79 29.40
N PHE A 427 1.60 -16.42 30.22
CA PHE A 427 2.63 -15.42 29.90
C PHE A 427 3.43 -15.75 28.63
N SER A 428 3.75 -17.03 28.40
CA SER A 428 4.41 -17.53 27.20
C SER A 428 3.63 -17.20 25.92
N LYS A 429 2.29 -17.29 25.97
CA LYS A 429 1.40 -16.95 24.84
C LYS A 429 1.30 -15.44 24.64
N ASP A 430 1.23 -14.68 25.73
CA ASP A 430 1.25 -13.21 25.70
C ASP A 430 2.57 -12.68 25.08
N LEU A 431 3.73 -13.21 25.48
CA LEU A 431 5.03 -12.85 24.90
C LEU A 431 5.10 -13.16 23.39
N ARG A 432 4.60 -14.33 22.96
CA ARG A 432 4.49 -14.65 21.52
C ARG A 432 3.59 -13.66 20.77
N SER A 433 2.51 -13.17 21.41
CA SER A 433 1.60 -12.18 20.80
C SER A 433 2.24 -10.79 20.60
N VAL A 434 3.25 -10.43 21.39
CA VAL A 434 4.02 -9.18 21.23
C VAL A 434 5.09 -9.30 20.13
N GLY A 435 5.54 -10.51 19.83
CA GLY A 435 6.49 -10.82 18.76
C GLY A 435 7.91 -11.03 19.29
N CYS A 436 8.33 -12.30 19.40
CA CYS A 436 9.57 -12.75 20.01
C CYS A 436 10.69 -13.12 19.01
N GLY A 437 10.59 -12.67 17.75
CA GLY A 437 11.44 -13.17 16.67
C GLY A 437 11.19 -14.65 16.40
N ASP A 438 12.25 -15.41 16.15
CA ASP A 438 12.19 -16.85 15.85
C ASP A 438 12.56 -17.71 17.09
N LEU A 439 12.40 -17.14 18.30
CA LEU A 439 12.70 -17.77 19.60
C LEU A 439 11.66 -18.84 19.99
N ASP A 440 12.13 -20.01 20.45
CA ASP A 440 11.25 -21.02 21.06
C ASP A 440 10.89 -20.66 22.51
N VAL A 441 9.96 -19.73 22.65
CA VAL A 441 9.34 -19.32 23.93
C VAL A 441 8.66 -20.52 24.63
N GLU A 442 8.21 -21.53 23.88
CA GLU A 442 7.46 -22.67 24.41
C GLU A 442 8.41 -23.72 25.03
N GLY A 443 9.47 -24.10 24.32
CA GLY A 443 10.56 -24.92 24.83
C GLY A 443 11.35 -24.27 25.98
N LEU A 444 11.56 -22.94 25.93
CA LEU A 444 12.10 -22.20 27.08
C LEU A 444 11.15 -22.22 28.28
N THR A 445 9.83 -22.14 28.07
CA THR A 445 8.86 -22.26 29.18
C THR A 445 8.92 -23.65 29.81
N GLU A 446 9.03 -24.71 29.01
CA GLU A 446 9.14 -26.09 29.49
C GLU A 446 10.44 -26.36 30.25
N SER A 447 11.57 -25.77 29.84
CA SER A 447 12.88 -25.97 30.48
C SER A 447 12.91 -25.49 31.94
N LEU A 448 12.16 -24.44 32.28
CA LEU A 448 12.06 -23.91 33.65
C LEU A 448 11.39 -24.90 34.63
N PHE A 449 10.50 -25.77 34.13
CA PHE A 449 9.72 -26.68 34.98
C PHE A 449 10.21 -28.14 34.95
N LEU A 450 11.09 -28.51 34.01
CA LEU A 450 11.70 -29.85 33.91
C LEU A 450 12.22 -30.39 35.27
N PRO A 451 13.05 -29.65 36.06
CA PRO A 451 13.57 -30.11 37.36
C PRO A 451 12.51 -30.40 38.45
N HIS A 452 11.28 -29.91 38.23
CA HIS A 452 10.10 -30.11 39.08
C HIS A 452 9.16 -31.19 38.51
N LYS A 453 9.05 -31.31 37.19
CA LYS A 453 8.33 -32.39 36.50
C LYS A 453 8.98 -33.75 36.75
N ASP A 454 10.31 -33.82 36.77
CA ASP A 454 11.10 -35.05 37.00
C ASP A 454 10.84 -35.74 38.35
N ILE A 455 10.25 -35.03 39.33
CA ILE A 455 9.93 -35.54 40.68
C ILE A 455 8.42 -35.49 40.99
N TYR A 456 7.61 -35.07 40.02
CA TYR A 456 6.23 -34.67 40.26
C TYR A 456 5.38 -35.83 40.76
N VAL A 457 5.54 -37.02 40.16
CA VAL A 457 4.73 -38.21 40.49
C VAL A 457 5.04 -38.70 41.90
N GLU A 458 6.30 -38.71 42.30
CA GLU A 458 6.75 -39.06 43.66
C GLU A 458 6.24 -38.07 44.70
N CYS A 459 6.30 -36.76 44.40
CA CYS A 459 5.79 -35.72 45.28
C CYS A 459 4.27 -35.80 45.43
N GLU A 460 3.52 -36.00 44.35
CA GLU A 460 2.06 -36.18 44.37
C GLU A 460 1.66 -37.45 45.13
N GLN A 461 2.38 -38.56 44.92
CA GLN A 461 2.15 -39.81 45.64
C GLN A 461 2.41 -39.67 47.16
N ALA A 462 3.50 -39.01 47.54
CA ALA A 462 3.84 -38.74 48.93
C ALA A 462 2.84 -37.76 49.59
N SER A 463 2.40 -36.74 48.85
CA SER A 463 1.39 -35.78 49.28
C SER A 463 0.05 -36.44 49.59
N LEU A 464 -0.46 -37.32 48.72
CA LEU A 464 -1.71 -38.03 48.96
C LEU A 464 -1.62 -38.93 50.20
N LYS A 465 -0.51 -39.67 50.36
CA LYS A 465 -0.24 -40.47 51.56
C LYS A 465 -0.17 -39.63 52.83
N GLN A 466 0.43 -38.43 52.76
CA GLN A 466 0.49 -37.47 53.87
C GLN A 466 -0.91 -36.98 54.28
N LEU A 467 -1.74 -36.58 53.30
CA LEU A 467 -3.11 -36.12 53.50
C LEU A 467 -4.01 -37.20 54.12
N TYR A 468 -4.00 -38.42 53.57
CA TYR A 468 -4.80 -39.52 54.11
C TYR A 468 -4.38 -39.87 55.54
N LYS A 469 -3.07 -39.97 55.81
CA LYS A 469 -2.57 -40.29 57.15
C LYS A 469 -3.01 -39.23 58.15
N ALA A 470 -2.84 -37.94 57.83
CA ALA A 470 -3.26 -36.84 58.69
C ALA A 470 -4.75 -36.93 59.05
N LYS A 471 -5.63 -37.19 58.07
CA LYS A 471 -7.07 -37.37 58.29
C LYS A 471 -7.40 -38.60 59.14
N MET A 472 -6.72 -39.72 58.92
CA MET A 472 -6.93 -40.95 59.71
C MET A 472 -6.41 -40.83 61.15
N ASP A 473 -5.40 -39.99 61.39
CA ASP A 473 -4.87 -39.68 62.71
C ASP A 473 -5.74 -38.64 63.45
N GLU A 474 -6.32 -37.66 62.74
CA GLU A 474 -7.37 -36.74 63.20
C GLU A 474 -8.59 -37.51 63.72
N LEU A 475 -9.20 -38.36 62.88
CA LEU A 475 -10.37 -39.18 63.23
C LEU A 475 -10.11 -40.11 64.43
N ARG A 476 -8.89 -40.64 64.57
CA ARG A 476 -8.52 -41.46 65.73
C ARG A 476 -8.45 -40.64 67.01
N SER A 477 -8.01 -39.39 66.93
CA SER A 477 -7.94 -38.46 68.05
C SER A 477 -9.34 -38.03 68.50
N GLU A 478 -10.23 -37.69 67.55
CA GLU A 478 -11.65 -37.43 67.83
C GLU A 478 -12.34 -38.63 68.51
N SER A 479 -12.08 -39.84 67.99
CA SER A 479 -12.62 -41.08 68.55
C SER A 479 -12.16 -41.31 70.00
N GLN A 480 -10.91 -41.00 70.33
CA GLN A 480 -10.38 -41.11 71.69
C GLN A 480 -11.00 -40.08 72.64
N LEU A 481 -11.07 -38.81 72.23
CA LEU A 481 -11.70 -37.73 73.02
C LEU A 481 -13.19 -38.00 73.31
N SER A 482 -13.91 -38.57 72.34
CA SER A 482 -15.32 -38.95 72.53
C SER A 482 -15.51 -40.07 73.57
N SER A 483 -14.52 -40.94 73.75
CA SER A 483 -14.54 -42.05 74.72
C SER A 483 -14.25 -41.60 76.16
N GLU A 484 -13.39 -40.60 76.36
CA GLU A 484 -13.03 -40.12 77.70
C GLU A 484 -14.09 -39.22 78.35
N SER A 485 -14.90 -38.50 77.57
CA SER A 485 -15.94 -37.60 78.09
C SER A 485 -17.14 -38.29 78.76
N SER A 486 -17.29 -39.61 78.60
CA SER A 486 -18.45 -40.40 79.08
C SER A 486 -18.21 -41.11 80.43
N GLY A 487 -17.61 -40.42 81.40
CA GLY A 487 -17.19 -41.04 82.67
C GLY A 487 -18.06 -40.76 83.90
N THR A 488 -18.82 -41.76 84.38
CA THR A 488 -19.03 -41.97 85.84
C THR A 488 -19.37 -43.42 86.22
N ILE A 489 -18.51 -44.01 87.08
CA ILE A 489 -18.83 -45.02 88.12
C ILE A 489 -19.33 -46.41 87.64
N GLY A 490 -18.40 -47.38 87.58
CA GLY A 490 -18.68 -48.82 87.55
C GLY A 490 -17.43 -49.64 87.90
N ARG A 491 -17.51 -50.56 88.87
CA ARG A 491 -16.33 -51.25 89.48
C ARG A 491 -16.31 -52.76 89.21
N SER A 492 -15.50 -53.22 88.25
CA SER A 492 -15.08 -54.62 88.15
C SER A 492 -13.81 -54.80 87.30
N LYS A 493 -13.05 -55.87 87.55
CA LYS A 493 -11.87 -56.25 86.75
C LYS A 493 -12.26 -56.98 85.46
N GLY A 494 -11.45 -56.82 84.42
CA GLY A 494 -11.12 -57.93 83.51
C GLY A 494 -12.06 -58.17 82.34
N ALA A 495 -12.06 -57.26 81.36
CA ALA A 495 -12.41 -57.56 79.98
C ALA A 495 -11.44 -56.80 79.05
N SER A 496 -10.98 -57.43 77.97
CA SER A 496 -10.12 -56.77 76.98
C SER A 496 -10.93 -55.71 76.24
N MET A 497 -10.54 -54.44 76.35
CA MET A 497 -11.14 -53.40 75.50
C MET A 497 -10.65 -53.58 74.07
N ALA A 498 -11.48 -54.21 73.25
CA ALA A 498 -11.32 -54.13 71.80
C ALA A 498 -11.52 -52.66 71.40
N LEU A 499 -10.48 -52.03 70.85
CA LEU A 499 -10.66 -50.77 70.14
C LEU A 499 -11.55 -51.07 68.94
N SER A 500 -12.78 -50.54 68.94
CA SER A 500 -13.56 -50.39 67.72
C SER A 500 -12.80 -49.45 66.80
N ASN A 501 -12.22 -49.98 65.71
CA ASN A 501 -11.69 -49.13 64.65
C ASN A 501 -12.82 -48.17 64.19
N PRO A 502 -12.54 -46.87 64.03
CA PRO A 502 -13.56 -45.92 63.60
C PRO A 502 -14.05 -46.30 62.20
N GLU A 503 -15.37 -46.44 62.03
CA GLU A 503 -15.96 -46.62 60.70
C GLU A 503 -15.74 -45.35 59.86
N ILE A 504 -15.20 -45.53 58.66
CA ILE A 504 -14.87 -44.41 57.77
C ILE A 504 -16.18 -43.77 57.31
N SER A 505 -16.45 -42.53 57.74
CA SER A 505 -17.67 -41.83 57.37
C SER A 505 -17.68 -41.42 55.90
N VAL A 506 -18.87 -41.26 55.32
CA VAL A 506 -19.05 -40.81 53.93
C VAL A 506 -18.37 -39.47 53.67
N ALA A 507 -18.29 -38.58 54.68
CA ALA A 507 -17.58 -37.31 54.58
C ALA A 507 -16.08 -37.50 54.33
N VAL A 508 -15.43 -38.43 55.04
CA VAL A 508 -14.00 -38.73 54.90
C VAL A 508 -13.69 -39.32 53.52
N VAL A 509 -14.53 -40.25 53.05
CA VAL A 509 -14.43 -40.78 51.67
C VAL A 509 -14.60 -39.66 50.63
N THR A 510 -15.49 -38.71 50.88
CA THR A 510 -15.70 -37.54 50.00
C THR A 510 -14.47 -36.63 49.97
N GLU A 511 -13.83 -36.37 51.11
CA GLU A 511 -12.55 -35.61 51.15
C GLU A 511 -11.43 -36.34 50.41
N PHE A 512 -11.31 -37.66 50.57
CA PHE A 512 -10.31 -38.46 49.86
C PHE A 512 -10.53 -38.40 48.34
N VAL A 513 -11.77 -38.60 47.86
CA VAL A 513 -12.09 -38.48 46.43
C VAL A 513 -11.75 -37.08 45.91
N ARG A 514 -12.10 -36.03 46.66
CA ARG A 514 -11.78 -34.64 46.29
C ARG A 514 -10.28 -34.39 46.15
N TRP A 515 -9.45 -34.98 47.01
CA TRP A 515 -7.98 -34.87 46.88
C TRP A 515 -7.42 -35.62 45.66
N ASN A 516 -8.02 -36.76 45.29
CA ASN A 516 -7.64 -37.50 44.07
C ASN A 516 -8.07 -36.77 42.79
N GLU A 517 -9.24 -36.14 42.80
CA GLU A 517 -9.69 -35.26 41.71
C GLU A 517 -8.70 -34.09 41.54
N GLU A 518 -8.36 -33.41 42.64
CA GLU A 518 -7.38 -32.31 42.65
C GLU A 518 -5.99 -32.72 42.12
N ALA A 519 -5.52 -33.92 42.49
CA ALA A 519 -4.26 -34.50 42.00
C ALA A 519 -4.36 -34.93 40.53
N THR A 520 -5.51 -35.46 40.09
CA THR A 520 -5.77 -35.84 38.69
C THR A 520 -5.78 -34.61 37.78
N SER A 521 -6.38 -33.50 38.22
CA SER A 521 -6.31 -32.21 37.53
C SER A 521 -4.86 -31.73 37.37
N ARG A 522 -4.03 -31.79 38.44
CA ARG A 522 -2.60 -31.47 38.34
C ARG A 522 -1.85 -32.41 37.38
N CYS A 523 -2.11 -33.72 37.43
CA CYS A 523 -1.51 -34.68 36.49
C CYS A 523 -1.80 -34.30 35.03
N SER A 524 -3.03 -33.86 34.72
CA SER A 524 -3.43 -33.44 33.38
C SER A 524 -2.74 -32.15 32.89
N LEU A 525 -2.37 -31.25 33.80
CA LEU A 525 -1.69 -29.99 33.48
C LEU A 525 -0.23 -30.22 33.02
N PHE A 526 0.49 -31.14 33.68
CA PHE A 526 1.90 -31.40 33.38
C PHE A 526 2.12 -32.47 32.29
N SER A 527 1.17 -33.36 32.06
CA SER A 527 1.32 -34.55 31.20
C SER A 527 0.76 -34.34 29.80
N LEU A 528 1.55 -33.76 28.89
CA LEU A 528 1.17 -33.52 27.49
C LEU A 528 0.96 -34.80 26.65
N GLN A 529 1.43 -35.96 27.12
CA GLN A 529 1.27 -37.25 26.42
C GLN A 529 0.21 -38.13 27.14
N PRO A 530 -0.76 -38.73 26.40
CA PRO A 530 -1.77 -39.60 27.02
C PRO A 530 -1.20 -40.79 27.79
N ALA A 531 -0.04 -41.32 27.37
CA ALA A 531 0.61 -42.46 28.04
C ALA A 531 1.22 -42.09 29.40
N THR A 532 1.88 -40.93 29.51
CA THR A 532 2.43 -40.46 30.79
C THR A 532 1.31 -39.98 31.72
N LEU A 533 0.26 -39.36 31.18
CA LEU A 533 -0.94 -39.02 31.94
C LEU A 533 -1.60 -40.26 32.55
N ALA A 534 -1.82 -41.32 31.75
CA ALA A 534 -2.40 -42.58 32.23
C ALA A 534 -1.53 -43.26 33.30
N ALA A 535 -0.20 -43.18 33.20
CA ALA A 535 0.72 -43.68 34.23
C ALA A 535 0.60 -42.89 35.54
N SER A 536 0.62 -41.55 35.48
CA SER A 536 0.50 -40.68 36.66
C SER A 536 -0.84 -40.84 37.37
N VAL A 537 -1.96 -40.84 36.62
CA VAL A 537 -3.31 -41.02 37.18
C VAL A 537 -3.49 -42.42 37.77
N LYS A 538 -2.87 -43.46 37.18
CA LYS A 538 -2.84 -44.80 37.80
C LYS A 538 -2.18 -44.78 39.17
N VAL A 539 -1.05 -44.08 39.35
CA VAL A 539 -0.35 -43.97 40.64
C VAL A 539 -1.23 -43.29 41.70
N VAL A 540 -1.88 -42.18 41.34
CA VAL A 540 -2.88 -41.49 42.19
C VAL A 540 -3.99 -42.46 42.61
N PHE A 541 -4.63 -43.12 41.65
CA PHE A 541 -5.74 -44.05 41.90
C PHE A 541 -5.33 -45.25 42.77
N THR A 542 -4.15 -45.84 42.57
CA THR A 542 -3.65 -46.91 43.46
C THR A 542 -3.48 -46.44 44.90
N CYS A 543 -3.08 -45.18 45.14
CA CYS A 543 -2.94 -44.69 46.52
C CYS A 543 -4.29 -44.55 47.24
N LEU A 544 -5.37 -44.20 46.51
CA LEU A 544 -6.72 -44.23 47.06
C LEU A 544 -7.16 -45.66 47.38
N LEU A 545 -6.93 -46.61 46.48
CA LEU A 545 -7.26 -48.02 46.69
C LEU A 545 -6.50 -48.62 47.89
N ASP A 546 -5.19 -48.37 47.98
CA ASP A 546 -4.35 -48.81 49.10
C ASP A 546 -4.86 -48.23 50.42
N GLN A 547 -5.23 -46.95 50.46
CA GLN A 547 -5.77 -46.32 51.67
C GLN A 547 -7.13 -46.90 52.07
N VAL A 548 -8.07 -47.01 51.14
CA VAL A 548 -9.43 -47.50 51.45
C VAL A 548 -9.40 -48.98 51.85
N SER A 549 -8.59 -49.80 51.17
CA SER A 549 -8.48 -51.25 51.47
C SER A 549 -7.66 -51.57 52.73
N SER A 550 -6.72 -50.71 53.14
CA SER A 550 -6.01 -50.86 54.42
C SER A 550 -6.79 -50.28 55.61
N SER A 551 -7.55 -49.20 55.39
CA SER A 551 -8.36 -48.56 56.44
C SER A 551 -9.65 -49.32 56.73
N SER A 552 -10.05 -50.27 55.88
CA SER A 552 -11.29 -51.03 56.06
C SER A 552 -11.10 -52.54 55.90
N LEU A 553 -11.65 -53.28 56.87
CA LEU A 553 -11.92 -54.72 56.75
C LEU A 553 -13.12 -54.96 55.81
N PHE A 554 -13.01 -54.49 54.56
CA PHE A 554 -14.04 -54.66 53.51
C PHE A 554 -14.16 -56.12 53.01
N THR A 555 -13.47 -57.05 53.67
CA THR A 555 -13.30 -58.47 53.33
C THR A 555 -14.60 -59.29 53.41
N PHE A 556 -15.75 -58.70 53.78
CA PHE A 556 -16.99 -59.45 53.98
C PHE A 556 -18.31 -58.77 53.54
N ARG A 557 -18.33 -57.89 52.52
CA ARG A 557 -19.64 -57.47 51.93
C ARG A 557 -19.74 -57.06 50.46
N VAL A 558 -18.71 -57.23 49.61
CA VAL A 558 -18.82 -56.91 48.15
C VAL A 558 -19.02 -58.14 47.26
N CYS A 559 -18.67 -59.35 47.70
CA CYS A 559 -18.88 -60.58 46.91
C CYS A 559 -20.34 -61.09 46.86
N SER A 560 -21.33 -60.19 47.02
CA SER A 560 -22.77 -60.54 47.01
C SER A 560 -23.67 -59.37 46.57
N CYS A 561 -23.40 -58.77 45.40
CA CYS A 561 -24.38 -58.12 44.52
C CYS A 561 -23.86 -58.15 43.08
#